data_AF-A0A816AZ26-F1
#
_entry.id   AF-A0A816AZ26-F1
#
_cell.length_a   1.000
_cell.length_b   1.000
_cell.length_c   1.000
_cell.angle_alpha   90.00
_cell.angle_beta   90.00
_cell.angle_gamma   90.00
#
_symmetry.space_group_name_H-M   'P 1'
#
loop_
_entity.id
_entity.type
_entity.pdbx_description
1 polymer ?
#
loop_
_entity_poly.entity_id
_entity_poly.type
_entity_poly.pdbx_seq_one_letter_code
_entity_poly.pdbx_strand_id
1 'polypeptide(L)'
;WRKNTKAKFRAFMAAAVANTNGDGLNTYLLLGPIGTGAFRNDASEIGYVFRKVLQSPMMGSTGPIRKAFGNIWFVSTGGWKNELFQAILSDLD
;
A
#
# COMPACT_ATOMS: atom_id res chain seq x y z
N TRP A 1 -12.96 -11.50 -0.33
CA TRP A 1 -12.20 -10.60 -1.23
C TRP A 1 -12.54 -10.85 -2.71
N ARG A 2 -13.08 -9.86 -3.44
CA ARG A 2 -13.48 -9.99 -4.87
C ARG A 2 -12.26 -9.97 -5.83
N LYS A 3 -12.42 -10.49 -7.05
CA LYS A 3 -11.35 -10.65 -8.07
C LYS A 3 -10.53 -9.37 -8.35
N ASN A 4 -11.16 -8.20 -8.41
CA ASN A 4 -10.47 -6.93 -8.69
C ASN A 4 -9.55 -6.46 -7.56
N THR A 5 -9.89 -6.71 -6.29
CA THR A 5 -9.01 -6.39 -5.15
C THR A 5 -7.75 -7.24 -5.18
N LYS A 6 -7.90 -8.54 -5.49
CA LYS A 6 -6.76 -9.47 -5.63
C LYS A 6 -5.83 -9.06 -6.77
N ALA A 7 -6.37 -8.61 -7.92
CA ALA A 7 -5.56 -8.18 -9.06
C ALA A 7 -4.71 -6.94 -8.73
N LYS A 8 -5.31 -5.92 -8.08
CA LYS A 8 -4.58 -4.73 -7.60
C LYS A 8 -3.48 -5.08 -6.61
N PHE A 9 -3.78 -6.01 -5.69
CA PHE A 9 -2.82 -6.48 -4.71
C PHE A 9 -1.65 -7.25 -5.35
N ARG A 10 -1.90 -8.05 -6.39
CA ARG A 10 -0.85 -8.74 -7.14
C ARG A 10 0.05 -7.78 -7.91
N ALA A 11 -0.52 -6.76 -8.55
CA ALA A 11 0.27 -5.73 -9.24
C ALA A 11 1.18 -4.98 -8.25
N PHE A 12 0.67 -4.67 -7.06
CA PHE A 12 1.46 -4.12 -5.96
C PHE A 12 2.64 -5.04 -5.57
N MET A 13 2.37 -6.33 -5.32
CA MET A 13 3.44 -7.28 -4.97
C MET A 13 4.47 -7.45 -6.09
N ALA A 14 4.03 -7.45 -7.35
CA ALA A 14 4.93 -7.55 -8.50
C ALA A 14 5.86 -6.33 -8.62
N ALA A 15 5.34 -5.13 -8.40
CA ALA A 15 6.14 -3.90 -8.40
C ALA A 15 7.16 -3.87 -7.25
N ALA A 16 6.79 -4.39 -6.08
CA ALA A 16 7.70 -4.55 -4.96
C ALA A 16 8.83 -5.53 -5.31
N VAL A 17 8.48 -6.70 -5.83
CA VAL A 17 9.46 -7.74 -6.21
C VAL A 17 10.43 -7.24 -7.30
N ALA A 18 9.94 -6.49 -8.28
CA ALA A 18 10.79 -5.90 -9.32
C ALA A 18 11.86 -4.93 -8.77
N ASN A 19 11.64 -4.39 -7.57
CA ASN A 19 12.57 -3.47 -6.89
C ASN A 19 13.33 -4.11 -5.73
N THR A 20 13.33 -5.45 -5.63
CA THR A 20 13.92 -6.18 -4.48
C THR A 20 15.39 -5.86 -4.21
N ASN A 21 16.13 -5.47 -5.24
CA ASN A 21 17.56 -5.16 -5.15
C ASN A 21 17.86 -3.65 -5.21
N GLY A 22 16.83 -2.80 -5.29
CA GLY A 22 16.95 -1.35 -5.29
C GLY A 22 16.47 -0.76 -3.97
N ASP A 23 16.89 0.47 -3.67
CA ASP A 23 16.40 1.29 -2.55
C ASP A 23 15.02 1.93 -2.83
N GLY A 24 14.38 1.54 -3.94
CA GLY A 24 13.08 2.05 -4.36
C GLY A 24 13.09 3.48 -4.90
N LEU A 25 14.25 4.15 -5.05
CA LEU A 25 14.33 5.59 -5.37
C LEU A 25 13.49 6.03 -6.59
N ASN A 26 13.36 5.18 -7.61
CA ASN A 26 12.62 5.49 -8.84
C ASN A 26 11.22 4.84 -8.90
N THR A 27 10.76 4.26 -7.79
CA THR A 27 9.49 3.51 -7.76
C THR A 27 8.50 4.21 -6.84
N TYR A 28 7.36 4.55 -7.43
CA TYR A 28 6.27 5.25 -6.78
C TYR A 28 5.06 4.33 -6.73
N LEU A 29 4.37 4.32 -5.59
CA LEU A 29 3.16 3.55 -5.41
C LEU A 29 1.98 4.49 -5.17
N LEU A 30 1.06 4.55 -6.13
CA LEU A 30 -0.19 5.27 -5.99
C LEU A 30 -1.31 4.29 -5.61
N LEU A 31 -1.84 4.43 -4.40
CA LEU A 31 -2.94 3.64 -3.88
C LEU A 31 -4.16 4.51 -3.63
N GLY A 32 -5.32 3.87 -3.54
CA GLY A 32 -6.53 4.48 -3.02
C GLY A 32 -7.14 3.60 -1.94
N PRO A 33 -8.10 4.10 -1.14
CA PRO A 33 -8.75 3.33 -0.08
C PRO A 33 -9.70 2.28 -0.68
N ILE A 34 -9.12 1.16 -1.13
CA ILE A 34 -9.79 0.14 -1.94
C ILE A 34 -11.00 -0.43 -1.19
N GLY A 35 -12.17 -0.41 -1.82
CA GLY A 35 -13.37 -1.03 -1.28
C GLY A 35 -14.14 -0.19 -0.25
N THR A 36 -13.68 1.02 0.08
CA THR A 36 -14.32 1.90 1.07
C THR A 36 -15.47 2.75 0.51
N GLY A 37 -15.80 2.59 -0.77
CA GLY A 37 -16.92 3.26 -1.45
C GLY A 37 -18.11 2.32 -1.61
N ALA A 38 -18.37 1.87 -2.84
CA ALA A 38 -19.50 0.98 -3.16
C ALA A 38 -19.52 -0.34 -2.36
N PHE A 39 -18.36 -0.84 -1.94
CA PHE A 39 -18.26 -2.08 -1.16
C PHE A 39 -18.38 -1.87 0.35
N ARG A 40 -18.43 -0.60 0.80
CA ARG A 40 -18.62 -0.21 2.21
C ARG A 40 -17.66 -0.90 3.19
N ASN A 41 -16.45 -1.25 2.76
CA ASN A 41 -15.42 -1.70 3.69
C ASN A 41 -15.06 -0.54 4.63
N ASP A 42 -14.72 -0.87 5.87
CA ASP A 42 -14.21 0.11 6.81
C ASP A 42 -12.86 0.67 6.33
N ALA A 43 -12.74 2.00 6.33
CA ALA A 43 -11.54 2.65 5.80
C ALA A 43 -10.33 2.45 6.71
N SER A 44 -10.54 2.41 8.02
CA SER A 44 -9.49 2.20 9.01
C SER A 44 -8.92 0.77 8.89
N GLU A 45 -9.81 -0.22 8.82
CA GLU A 45 -9.43 -1.63 8.62
C GLU A 45 -8.58 -1.81 7.35
N ILE A 46 -9.01 -1.21 6.22
CA ILE A 46 -8.22 -1.25 4.98
C ILE A 46 -6.86 -0.56 5.16
N GLY A 47 -6.80 0.58 5.84
CA GLY A 47 -5.55 1.25 6.17
C GLY A 47 -4.59 0.35 6.95
N TYR A 48 -5.07 -0.33 7.99
CA TYR A 48 -4.27 -1.26 8.78
C TYR A 48 -3.83 -2.49 7.99
N VAL A 49 -4.64 -2.99 7.06
CA VAL A 49 -4.23 -4.06 6.15
C VAL A 49 -3.06 -3.59 5.30
N PHE A 50 -3.13 -2.40 4.70
CA PHE A 50 -2.01 -1.85 3.93
C PHE A 50 -0.76 -1.66 4.78
N ARG A 51 -0.91 -1.15 6.00
CA ARG A 51 0.21 -1.03 6.96
C ARG A 51 0.92 -2.36 7.19
N LYS A 52 0.17 -3.41 7.55
CA LYS A 52 0.72 -4.75 7.80
C LYS A 52 1.47 -5.30 6.59
N VAL A 53 0.93 -5.07 5.41
CA VAL A 53 1.52 -5.54 4.15
C VAL A 53 2.81 -4.79 3.85
N LEU A 54 2.83 -3.47 4.00
CA LEU A 54 4.02 -2.66 3.78
C LEU A 54 5.14 -2.98 4.79
N GLN A 55 4.79 -3.38 6.01
CA GLN A 55 5.74 -3.84 7.03
C GLN A 55 6.17 -5.30 6.86
N SER A 56 5.49 -6.08 6.02
CA SER A 56 5.82 -7.49 5.84
C SER A 56 7.16 -7.63 5.12
N PRO A 57 7.96 -8.66 5.49
CA PRO A 57 9.21 -8.94 4.80
C PRO A 57 8.94 -9.29 3.33
N MET A 58 9.77 -8.76 2.45
CA MET A 58 9.71 -9.10 1.04
C MET A 58 10.50 -10.39 0.79
N MET A 59 9.93 -11.36 0.07
CA MET A 59 10.67 -12.57 -0.31
C MET A 59 11.95 -12.20 -1.08
N GLY A 60 13.10 -12.61 -0.54
CA GLY A 60 14.40 -12.36 -1.17
C GLY A 60 15.05 -11.01 -0.84
N SER A 61 14.46 -10.19 0.05
CA SER A 61 15.07 -8.95 0.54
C SER A 61 15.30 -8.99 2.06
N THR A 62 16.25 -8.17 2.54
CA THR A 62 16.57 -7.98 3.96
C THR A 62 15.63 -7.01 4.67
N GLY A 63 14.66 -6.39 3.96
CA GLY A 63 13.80 -5.34 4.48
C GLY A 63 12.30 -5.52 4.19
N PRO A 64 11.46 -4.68 4.82
CA PRO A 64 10.02 -4.69 4.59
C PRO A 64 9.67 -4.20 3.18
N ILE A 65 8.51 -4.61 2.66
CA ILE A 65 8.01 -4.23 1.33
C ILE A 65 7.97 -2.70 1.12
N ARG A 66 7.74 -1.91 2.18
CA ARG A 66 7.81 -0.44 2.16
C ARG A 66 9.08 0.09 1.49
N LYS A 67 10.23 -0.56 1.71
CA LYS A 67 11.54 -0.12 1.17
C LYS A 67 11.69 -0.37 -0.33
N ALA A 68 10.81 -1.14 -0.94
CA ALA A 68 10.79 -1.34 -2.39
C ALA A 68 10.24 -0.11 -3.16
N PHE A 69 9.70 0.88 -2.44
CA PHE A 69 9.08 2.07 -3.00
C PHE A 69 9.73 3.31 -2.37
N GLY A 70 10.20 4.25 -3.18
CA GLY A 70 10.74 5.52 -2.69
C GLY A 70 9.63 6.41 -2.13
N ASN A 71 8.46 6.39 -2.78
CA ASN A 71 7.28 7.14 -2.35
C ASN A 71 6.01 6.29 -2.43
N ILE A 72 5.13 6.48 -1.45
CA ILE A 72 3.80 5.87 -1.42
C ILE A 72 2.78 6.99 -1.20
N TRP A 73 1.84 7.12 -2.13
CA TRP A 73 0.75 8.09 -2.06
C TRP A 73 -0.58 7.39 -1.97
N PHE A 74 -1.43 7.84 -1.05
CA PHE A 74 -2.82 7.42 -0.95
C PHE A 74 -3.72 8.55 -1.42
N VAL A 75 -4.48 8.29 -2.48
CA VAL A 75 -5.35 9.28 -3.13
C VAL A 75 -6.79 8.81 -3.14
N SER A 76 -7.65 9.65 -2.58
CA SER A 76 -9.09 9.53 -2.57
C SER A 76 -9.74 10.87 -2.85
N THR A 77 -10.91 10.84 -3.47
CA THR A 77 -11.77 12.02 -3.61
C THR A 77 -12.39 12.46 -2.29
N GLY A 78 -12.46 11.58 -1.28
CA GLY A 78 -12.86 11.93 0.08
C GLY A 78 -11.66 12.33 0.91
N GLY A 79 -11.48 13.63 1.18
CA GLY A 79 -10.32 14.18 1.90
C GLY A 79 -10.02 13.48 3.23
N TRP A 80 -11.06 13.18 4.02
CA TRP A 80 -10.93 12.47 5.30
C TRP A 80 -10.26 11.09 5.19
N LYS A 81 -10.39 10.41 4.03
CA LYS A 81 -9.73 9.11 3.81
C LYS A 81 -8.24 9.27 3.57
N ASN A 82 -7.84 10.39 2.95
CA ASN A 82 -6.43 10.70 2.74
C ASN A 82 -5.77 10.99 4.10
N GLU A 83 -6.43 11.82 4.93
CA GLU A 83 -5.98 12.14 6.29
C GLU A 83 -5.89 10.88 7.17
N LEU A 84 -6.91 10.02 7.14
CA LEU A 84 -6.90 8.76 7.88
C LEU A 84 -5.75 7.85 7.47
N PHE A 85 -5.54 7.65 6.17
CA PHE A 85 -4.46 6.78 5.69
C PHE A 85 -3.08 7.38 5.97
N GLN A 86 -2.94 8.70 5.85
CA GLN A 86 -1.72 9.40 6.24
C GLN A 86 -1.41 9.17 7.72
N ALA A 87 -2.40 9.31 8.61
CA ALA A 87 -2.22 9.08 10.04
C ALA A 87 -1.88 7.61 10.36
N ILE A 88 -2.49 6.64 9.68
CA ILE A 88 -2.21 5.21 9.89
C ILE A 88 -0.79 4.82 9.44
N LEU A 89 -0.19 5.56 8.52
CA LEU A 89 1.05 5.17 7.84
C LEU A 89 2.22 6.12 8.10
N SER A 90 2.03 7.16 8.92
CA SER A 90 2.99 8.25 9.13
C SER A 90 4.33 7.84 9.74
N ASP A 91 4.41 6.66 10.35
CA ASP A 91 5.57 6.11 11.05
C ASP A 91 6.18 4.90 10.30
N LEU A 92 5.85 4.72 9.01
CA LEU A 92 6.41 3.65 8.18
C LEU A 92 7.76 4.01 7.53
N ASP A 93 8.30 5.19 7.83
CA ASP A 93 9.58 5.67 7.29
C ASP A 93 10.75 5.39 8.24
#